data_AF-A0A840EW68-F1
#
_entry.id   AF-A0A840EW68-F1
#
_cell.length_a   1.000
_cell.length_b   1.000
_cell.length_c   1.000
_cell.angle_alpha   90.00
_cell.angle_beta   90.00
_cell.angle_gamma   90.00
#
_symmetry.space_group_name_H-M   'P 1'
#
loop_
_entity.id
_entity.type
_entity.pdbx_description
1 polymer ?
#
loop_
_entity_poly.entity_id
_entity_poly.type
_entity_poly.pdbx_seq_one_letter_code
_entity_poly.pdbx_strand_id
1 'polypeptide(L)'
;MNTEDDHPELAPILRRIPPEWGRNIEIGPGWHSILVDLDKVLAEVDPDYVVHQIKEEGGDLDFRFDSGHTDRYQQMRALVRAAEQRASHLCEECGKTGVLHRSRDGAVRRLCVECAAAAQQGYQAVSSDLETRAALYRVAQQAAALHRLLTSLPPDASRRISAGEMDRVSQLASHALWASTADLHERGEYAYAKQVVARAAELAAGEEAP
;
A
#
# COMPACT_ATOMS: atom_id res chain seq x y z
N MET A 1 10.16 17.23 -8.99
CA MET A 1 9.53 16.90 -10.27
C MET A 1 10.55 16.09 -11.04
N ASN A 2 10.27 14.83 -11.27
CA ASN A 2 11.26 13.89 -11.77
C ASN A 2 11.15 13.82 -13.29
N THR A 3 12.26 14.05 -13.99
CA THR A 3 12.35 14.08 -15.45
C THR A 3 13.24 12.94 -15.98
N GLU A 4 13.19 12.67 -17.29
CA GLU A 4 14.00 11.59 -17.90
C GLU A 4 15.52 11.83 -17.70
N ASP A 5 15.94 13.10 -17.65
CA ASP A 5 17.34 13.49 -17.52
C ASP A 5 17.88 13.31 -16.09
N ASP A 6 17.02 13.53 -15.08
CA ASP A 6 17.39 13.40 -13.66
C ASP A 6 17.33 11.93 -13.18
N HIS A 7 16.42 11.14 -13.75
CA HIS A 7 16.09 9.78 -13.31
C HIS A 7 15.95 8.84 -14.51
N PRO A 8 17.06 8.34 -15.08
CA PRO A 8 17.04 7.51 -16.28
C PRO A 8 16.28 6.19 -16.08
N GLU A 9 16.19 5.68 -14.84
CA GLU A 9 15.40 4.50 -14.50
C GLU A 9 13.89 4.70 -14.72
N LEU A 10 13.40 5.94 -14.64
CA LEU A 10 11.99 6.29 -14.87
C LEU A 10 11.68 6.58 -16.34
N ALA A 11 12.69 6.65 -17.20
CA ALA A 11 12.50 7.01 -18.61
C ALA A 11 11.51 6.11 -19.37
N PRO A 12 11.46 4.79 -19.18
CA PRO A 12 10.43 3.95 -19.80
C PRO A 12 9.00 4.40 -19.43
N ILE A 13 8.76 4.70 -18.16
CA ILE A 13 7.45 5.10 -17.63
C ILE A 13 7.09 6.50 -18.14
N LEU A 14 8.03 7.45 -18.11
CA LEU A 14 7.84 8.81 -18.60
C LEU A 14 7.44 8.85 -20.08
N ARG A 15 7.95 7.91 -20.90
CA ARG A 15 7.57 7.79 -22.32
C ARG A 15 6.15 7.30 -22.53
N ARG A 16 5.54 6.66 -21.53
CA ARG A 16 4.12 6.27 -21.55
C ARG A 16 3.18 7.43 -21.23
N ILE A 17 3.71 8.57 -20.76
CA ILE A 17 2.94 9.80 -20.58
C ILE A 17 2.89 10.52 -21.94
N PRO A 18 1.68 10.81 -22.47
CA PRO A 18 1.54 11.54 -23.71
C PRO A 18 2.25 12.90 -23.66
N PRO A 19 2.98 13.30 -24.71
CA PRO A 19 3.78 14.53 -24.70
C PRO A 19 2.96 15.80 -24.44
N GLU A 20 1.67 15.79 -24.79
CA GLU A 20 0.73 16.90 -24.57
C GLU A 20 0.41 17.17 -23.09
N TRP A 21 0.67 16.23 -22.17
CA TRP A 21 0.30 16.37 -20.75
C TRP A 21 1.47 16.82 -19.86
N GLY A 22 2.68 16.91 -20.43
CA GLY A 22 3.91 17.15 -19.68
C GLY A 22 4.40 15.85 -19.04
N ARG A 23 5.61 15.41 -19.42
CA ARG A 23 6.21 14.18 -18.89
C ARG A 23 6.86 14.44 -17.53
N ASN A 24 6.08 14.37 -16.48
CA ASN A 24 6.56 14.49 -15.12
C ASN A 24 6.04 13.38 -14.20
N ILE A 25 6.82 13.10 -13.17
CA ILE A 25 6.43 12.23 -12.05
C ILE A 25 6.65 13.02 -10.76
N GLU A 26 5.64 13.04 -9.89
CA GLU A 26 5.60 13.85 -8.67
C GLU A 26 5.64 12.97 -7.41
N ILE A 27 6.67 12.13 -7.30
CA ILE A 27 6.92 11.29 -6.12
C ILE A 27 8.38 11.38 -5.66
N GLY A 28 8.66 10.90 -4.45
CA GLY A 28 10.03 10.82 -3.94
C GLY A 28 10.82 9.59 -4.45
N PRO A 29 12.16 9.64 -4.40
CA PRO A 29 13.05 8.59 -4.91
C PRO A 29 12.91 7.23 -4.22
N GLY A 30 12.43 7.21 -2.98
CA GLY A 30 12.16 6.00 -2.22
C GLY A 30 11.11 5.08 -2.85
N TRP A 31 10.31 5.58 -3.79
CA TRP A 31 9.28 4.82 -4.49
C TRP A 31 9.64 4.48 -5.95
N HIS A 32 10.79 4.92 -6.47
CA HIS A 32 11.16 4.70 -7.88
C HIS A 32 11.24 3.22 -8.24
N SER A 33 11.82 2.39 -7.36
CA SER A 33 11.92 0.94 -7.61
C SER A 33 10.54 0.27 -7.72
N ILE A 34 9.54 0.75 -6.95
CA ILE A 34 8.17 0.26 -7.04
C ILE A 34 7.60 0.55 -8.44
N LEU A 35 7.80 1.77 -8.95
CA LEU A 35 7.32 2.12 -10.29
C LEU A 35 8.01 1.32 -11.38
N VAL A 36 9.32 1.11 -11.29
CA VAL A 36 10.09 0.35 -12.28
C VAL A 36 9.63 -1.11 -12.32
N ASP A 37 9.37 -1.72 -11.17
CA ASP A 37 8.84 -3.08 -11.11
C ASP A 37 7.39 -3.14 -11.60
N LEU A 38 6.57 -2.14 -11.25
CA LEU A 38 5.19 -2.03 -11.72
C LEU A 38 5.12 -1.88 -13.24
N ASP A 39 5.96 -1.04 -13.85
CA ASP A 39 5.99 -0.84 -15.31
C ASP A 39 6.28 -2.12 -16.06
N LYS A 40 7.24 -2.93 -15.59
CA LYS A 40 7.58 -4.22 -16.20
C LYS A 40 6.36 -5.15 -16.24
N VAL A 41 5.68 -5.31 -15.10
CA VAL A 41 4.53 -6.23 -15.03
C VAL A 41 3.29 -5.68 -15.74
N LEU A 42 3.12 -4.35 -15.82
CA LEU A 42 2.05 -3.75 -16.61
C LEU A 42 2.31 -3.92 -18.11
N ALA A 43 3.55 -3.71 -18.55
CA ALA A 43 3.96 -3.86 -19.95
C ALA A 43 3.86 -5.30 -20.46
N GLU A 44 4.01 -6.30 -19.58
CA GLU A 44 3.75 -7.70 -19.91
C GLU A 44 2.27 -7.98 -20.22
N VAL A 45 1.36 -7.28 -19.54
CA VAL A 45 -0.09 -7.44 -19.74
C VAL A 45 -0.58 -6.64 -20.95
N ASP A 46 -0.17 -5.39 -21.06
CA ASP A 46 -0.50 -4.51 -22.17
C ASP A 46 0.72 -3.65 -22.52
N PRO A 47 1.49 -3.95 -23.59
CA PRO A 47 2.66 -3.16 -23.95
C PRO A 47 2.36 -1.69 -24.27
N ASP A 48 1.14 -1.39 -24.73
CA ASP A 48 0.72 -0.09 -25.26
C ASP A 48 -0.06 0.77 -24.26
N TYR A 49 -0.09 0.38 -22.98
CA TYR A 49 -0.79 1.15 -21.95
C TYR A 49 -0.23 2.57 -21.79
N VAL A 50 -1.12 3.50 -21.48
CA VAL A 50 -0.81 4.93 -21.37
C VAL A 50 -0.86 5.33 -19.90
N VAL A 51 0.14 6.07 -19.45
CA VAL A 51 0.16 6.65 -18.10
C VAL A 51 -0.50 8.02 -18.16
N HIS A 52 -1.47 8.23 -17.28
CA HIS A 52 -2.17 9.51 -17.16
C HIS A 52 -1.55 10.41 -16.10
N GLN A 53 -1.19 9.83 -14.95
CA GLN A 53 -0.65 10.59 -13.83
C GLN A 53 0.07 9.66 -12.86
N ILE A 54 1.20 10.14 -12.33
CA ILE A 54 1.88 9.50 -11.20
C ILE A 54 2.28 10.58 -10.21
N LYS A 55 1.68 10.56 -9.03
CA LYS A 55 1.93 11.55 -7.98
C LYS A 55 1.78 10.95 -6.59
N GLU A 56 2.25 11.70 -5.61
CA GLU A 56 1.86 11.53 -4.21
C GLU A 56 0.52 12.25 -3.96
N GLU A 57 -0.41 11.57 -3.30
CA GLU A 57 -1.64 12.17 -2.82
C GLU A 57 -1.97 11.67 -1.41
N GLY A 58 -1.77 12.53 -0.41
CA GLY A 58 -2.09 12.24 0.99
C GLY A 58 -1.10 11.30 1.70
N GLY A 59 0.15 11.23 1.22
CA GLY A 59 1.19 10.31 1.68
C GLY A 59 1.09 8.91 1.06
N ASP A 60 0.31 8.75 0.00
CA ASP A 60 0.16 7.51 -0.75
C ASP A 60 0.46 7.72 -2.24
N LEU A 61 0.85 6.66 -2.92
CA LEU A 61 1.09 6.66 -4.36
C LEU A 61 -0.27 6.63 -5.10
N ASP A 62 -0.48 7.56 -6.02
CA ASP A 62 -1.60 7.55 -6.98
C ASP A 62 -1.05 7.30 -8.39
N PHE A 63 -1.34 6.12 -8.94
CA PHE A 63 -0.94 5.73 -10.29
C PHE A 63 -2.17 5.56 -11.17
N ARG A 64 -2.33 6.48 -12.13
CA ARG A 64 -3.44 6.48 -13.09
C ARG A 64 -2.93 6.13 -14.47
N PHE A 65 -3.60 5.16 -15.08
CA PHE A 65 -3.31 4.69 -16.42
C PHE A 65 -4.60 4.38 -17.17
N ASP A 66 -4.47 4.22 -18.47
CA ASP A 66 -5.49 3.67 -19.34
C ASP A 66 -4.92 2.50 -20.16
N SER A 67 -5.81 1.58 -20.50
CA SER A 67 -5.55 0.45 -21.37
C SER A 67 -6.65 0.45 -22.42
N GLY A 68 -6.27 0.38 -23.70
CA GLY A 68 -7.24 0.25 -24.80
C GLY A 68 -8.05 -1.06 -24.74
N HIS A 69 -7.73 -1.93 -23.78
CA HIS A 69 -8.31 -3.26 -23.56
C HIS A 69 -9.05 -3.35 -22.22
N THR A 70 -10.39 -3.32 -22.27
CA THR A 70 -11.25 -3.38 -21.08
C THR A 70 -11.10 -4.70 -20.29
N ASP A 71 -10.82 -5.80 -20.98
CA ASP A 71 -10.61 -7.13 -20.39
C ASP A 71 -9.32 -7.19 -19.54
N ARG A 72 -8.28 -6.43 -19.93
CA ARG A 72 -7.00 -6.36 -19.22
C ARG A 72 -6.99 -5.35 -18.09
N TYR A 73 -7.83 -4.31 -18.19
CA TYR A 73 -7.85 -3.20 -17.24
C TYR A 73 -7.98 -3.67 -15.78
N GLN A 74 -8.89 -4.60 -15.48
CA GLN A 74 -9.10 -5.08 -14.11
C GLN A 74 -7.87 -5.81 -13.55
N GLN A 75 -7.20 -6.63 -14.38
CA GLN A 75 -5.96 -7.30 -13.99
C GLN A 75 -4.85 -6.29 -13.71
N MET A 76 -4.68 -5.29 -14.59
CA MET A 76 -3.69 -4.23 -14.41
C MET A 76 -3.99 -3.35 -13.19
N ARG A 77 -5.27 -3.06 -12.90
CA ARG A 77 -5.66 -2.35 -11.66
C ARG A 77 -5.28 -3.11 -10.41
N ALA A 78 -5.34 -4.44 -10.42
CA ALA A 78 -4.90 -5.24 -9.28
C ALA A 78 -3.38 -5.11 -9.05
N LEU A 79 -2.58 -5.08 -10.12
CA LEU A 79 -1.12 -4.86 -10.05
C LEU A 79 -0.80 -3.47 -9.50
N VAL A 80 -1.49 -2.43 -9.99
CA VAL A 80 -1.34 -1.06 -9.47
C VAL A 80 -1.70 -0.98 -7.99
N ARG A 81 -2.84 -1.55 -7.57
CA ARG A 81 -3.22 -1.58 -6.15
C ARG A 81 -2.18 -2.26 -5.26
N ALA A 82 -1.55 -3.33 -5.75
CA ALA A 82 -0.48 -3.99 -5.02
C ALA A 82 0.75 -3.08 -4.87
N ALA A 83 1.10 -2.30 -5.90
CA ALA A 83 2.18 -1.31 -5.84
C ALA A 83 1.85 -0.13 -4.91
N GLU A 84 0.63 0.41 -4.98
CA GLU A 84 0.15 1.47 -4.07
C GLU A 84 0.19 0.99 -2.61
N GLN A 85 -0.25 -0.25 -2.36
CA GLN A 85 -0.17 -0.88 -1.04
C GLN A 85 1.28 -1.10 -0.56
N ARG A 86 2.21 -1.41 -1.47
CA ARG A 86 3.63 -1.47 -1.13
C ARG A 86 4.15 -0.08 -0.73
N ALA A 87 3.80 0.96 -1.49
CA ALA A 87 4.23 2.32 -1.20
C ALA A 87 3.64 2.87 0.12
N SER A 88 2.42 2.44 0.50
CA SER A 88 1.68 2.96 1.66
C SER A 88 2.27 2.62 3.04
N HIS A 89 3.48 2.08 3.12
CA HIS A 89 4.23 1.94 4.36
C HIS A 89 5.73 2.19 4.19
N LEU A 90 6.14 2.73 3.03
CA LEU A 90 7.53 3.09 2.75
C LEU A 90 7.69 4.61 2.67
N CYS A 91 8.80 5.09 3.19
CA CYS A 91 9.26 6.46 3.11
C CYS A 91 9.44 6.86 1.64
N GLU A 92 8.76 7.93 1.23
CA GLU A 92 8.87 8.51 -0.10
C GLU A 92 10.30 8.91 -0.46
N GLU A 93 11.14 9.27 0.52
CA GLU A 93 12.49 9.76 0.26
C GLU A 93 13.54 8.66 0.19
N CYS A 94 13.43 7.61 1.00
CA CYS A 94 14.50 6.61 1.15
C CYS A 94 14.05 5.16 0.98
N GLY A 95 12.75 4.89 0.84
CA GLY A 95 12.21 3.55 0.64
C GLY A 95 12.23 2.65 1.89
N LYS A 96 12.81 3.08 3.01
CA LYS A 96 12.69 2.39 4.31
C LYS A 96 11.25 2.49 4.84
N THR A 97 10.88 1.71 5.86
CA THR A 97 9.56 1.85 6.50
C THR A 97 9.30 3.28 6.98
N GLY A 98 8.12 3.81 6.66
CA GLY A 98 7.72 5.17 6.94
C GLY A 98 6.25 5.28 7.37
N VAL A 99 5.96 6.31 8.15
CA VAL A 99 4.61 6.61 8.66
C VAL A 99 4.12 7.93 8.10
N LEU A 100 2.81 8.18 8.18
CA LEU A 100 2.26 9.47 7.80
C LEU A 100 2.79 10.55 8.73
N HIS A 101 3.31 11.60 8.11
CA HIS A 101 3.71 12.84 8.73
C HIS A 101 2.91 13.99 8.13
N ARG A 102 2.73 15.04 8.92
CA ARG A 102 2.14 16.30 8.47
C ARG A 102 3.13 17.44 8.71
N SER A 103 3.32 18.28 7.70
CA SER A 103 4.11 19.52 7.83
C SER A 103 3.30 20.62 8.53
N ARG A 104 3.97 21.72 8.87
CA ARG A 104 3.33 22.91 9.44
C ARG A 104 2.25 23.52 8.52
N ASP A 105 2.42 23.39 7.20
CA ASP A 105 1.51 23.95 6.21
C ASP A 105 0.40 22.95 5.78
N GLY A 106 0.31 21.80 6.46
CA GLY A 106 -0.75 20.81 6.24
C GLY A 106 -0.45 19.77 5.16
N ALA A 107 0.68 19.86 4.45
CA ALA A 107 1.09 18.81 3.51
C ALA A 107 1.33 17.49 4.26
N VAL A 108 0.81 16.41 3.70
CA VAL A 108 0.91 15.06 4.26
C VAL A 108 1.89 14.27 3.41
N ARG A 109 2.84 13.60 4.05
CA ARG A 109 3.82 12.73 3.38
C ARG A 109 4.09 11.50 4.21
N ARG A 110 4.49 10.42 3.58
CA ARG A 110 4.97 9.21 4.24
C ARG A 110 6.48 9.22 4.33
N LEU A 111 6.99 9.40 5.54
CA LEU A 111 8.41 9.55 5.81
C LEU A 111 8.85 8.64 6.94
N CYS A 112 10.12 8.21 6.91
CA CYS A 112 10.78 7.70 8.10
C CYS A 112 11.17 8.86 9.01
N VAL A 113 11.48 8.56 10.28
CA VAL A 113 11.86 9.58 11.28
C VAL A 113 13.08 10.40 10.85
N GLU A 114 14.04 9.77 10.16
CA GLU A 114 15.28 10.42 9.69
C GLU A 114 14.98 11.45 8.59
N CYS A 115 14.22 11.05 7.57
CA CYS A 115 13.84 11.93 6.46
C CYS A 115 12.88 13.03 6.91
N ALA A 116 11.95 12.74 7.83
CA ALA A 116 11.07 13.75 8.41
C ALA A 116 11.86 14.81 9.20
N ALA A 117 12.87 14.41 9.98
CA ALA A 117 13.73 15.32 10.73
C ALA A 117 14.65 16.15 9.83
N ALA A 118 15.13 15.58 8.72
CA ALA A 118 15.97 16.29 7.74
C ALA A 118 15.19 17.33 6.91
N ALA A 119 13.87 17.17 6.79
CA ALA A 119 13.03 18.05 5.98
C ALA A 119 12.81 19.41 6.65
N GLN A 120 13.07 20.50 5.91
CA GLN A 120 12.95 21.89 6.41
C GLN A 120 11.50 22.28 6.77
N GLN A 121 10.52 21.57 6.22
CA GLN A 121 9.10 21.82 6.41
C GLN A 121 8.60 21.45 7.82
N GLY A 122 9.43 20.79 8.64
CA GLY A 122 9.10 20.45 10.03
C GLY A 122 8.00 19.40 10.14
N TYR A 123 8.18 18.29 9.43
CA TYR A 123 7.24 17.17 9.44
C TYR A 123 7.15 16.52 10.83
N GLN A 124 5.93 16.29 11.30
CA GLN A 124 5.64 15.58 12.54
C GLN A 124 4.79 14.35 12.25
N ALA A 125 5.13 13.22 12.89
CA ALA A 125 4.37 12.00 12.74
C ALA A 125 2.94 12.20 13.24
N VAL A 126 1.96 11.83 12.41
CA VAL A 126 0.53 11.82 12.76
C VAL A 126 -0.01 10.40 12.91
N SER A 127 0.86 9.40 12.73
CA SER A 127 0.56 7.98 12.88
C SER A 127 1.79 7.24 13.43
N SER A 128 1.57 6.02 13.93
CA SER A 128 2.62 5.14 14.46
C SER A 128 2.54 3.80 13.73
N ASP A 129 3.67 3.32 13.23
CA ASP A 129 3.74 2.02 12.53
C ASP A 129 3.26 0.88 13.44
N LEU A 130 3.63 0.93 14.73
CA LEU A 130 3.21 -0.06 15.72
C LEU A 130 1.69 -0.07 15.89
N GLU A 131 1.06 1.11 16.03
CA GLU A 131 -0.40 1.21 16.19
C GLU A 131 -1.14 0.77 14.92
N THR A 132 -0.65 1.18 13.74
CA THR A 132 -1.24 0.81 12.45
C THR A 132 -1.15 -0.70 12.23
N ARG A 133 0.02 -1.31 12.44
CA ARG A 133 0.21 -2.76 12.31
C ARG A 133 -0.61 -3.54 13.32
N ALA A 134 -0.69 -3.07 14.57
CA ALA A 134 -1.50 -3.71 15.60
C ALA A 134 -2.99 -3.69 15.25
N ALA A 135 -3.51 -2.56 14.75
CA ALA A 135 -4.88 -2.47 14.26
C ALA A 135 -5.15 -3.43 13.09
N LEU A 136 -4.24 -3.51 12.11
CA LEU A 136 -4.36 -4.45 10.99
C LEU A 136 -4.26 -5.91 11.43
N TYR A 137 -3.43 -6.22 12.43
CA TYR A 137 -3.35 -7.57 12.99
C TYR A 137 -4.69 -8.01 13.60
N ARG A 138 -5.39 -7.09 14.28
CA ARG A 138 -6.74 -7.35 14.80
C ARG A 138 -7.73 -7.64 13.68
N VAL A 139 -7.68 -6.91 12.56
CA VAL A 139 -8.49 -7.22 11.37
C VAL A 139 -8.23 -8.65 10.88
N ALA A 140 -6.97 -9.06 10.78
CA ALA A 140 -6.61 -10.43 10.38
C ALA A 140 -7.14 -11.48 11.37
N GLN A 141 -7.06 -11.23 12.68
CA GLN A 141 -7.61 -12.12 13.70
C GLN A 141 -9.13 -12.26 13.60
N GLN A 142 -9.85 -11.15 13.43
CA GLN A 142 -11.30 -11.14 13.28
C GLN A 142 -11.74 -11.81 11.97
N ALA A 143 -11.00 -11.62 10.88
CA ALA A 143 -11.27 -12.31 9.63
C ALA A 143 -11.11 -13.84 9.76
N ALA A 144 -10.12 -14.31 10.51
CA ALA A 144 -9.97 -15.74 10.80
C ALA A 144 -11.14 -16.28 11.66
N ALA A 145 -11.65 -15.49 12.61
CA ALA A 145 -12.84 -15.85 13.38
C ALA A 145 -14.10 -15.92 12.51
N LEU A 146 -14.30 -14.91 11.65
CA LEU A 146 -15.39 -14.88 10.67
C LEU A 146 -15.32 -16.08 9.73
N HIS A 147 -14.14 -16.40 9.19
CA HIS A 147 -13.97 -17.55 8.31
C HIS A 147 -14.41 -18.86 9.00
N ARG A 148 -14.01 -19.09 10.26
CA ARG A 148 -14.47 -20.25 11.04
C ARG A 148 -15.99 -20.29 11.17
N LEU A 149 -16.63 -19.16 11.47
CA LEU A 149 -18.09 -19.06 11.53
C LEU A 149 -18.74 -19.41 10.19
N LEU A 150 -18.24 -18.84 9.09
CA LEU A 150 -18.72 -19.10 7.73
C LEU A 150 -18.62 -20.59 7.36
N THR A 151 -17.52 -21.25 7.71
CA THR A 151 -17.34 -22.70 7.45
C THR A 151 -18.24 -23.60 8.28
N SER A 152 -18.82 -23.08 9.38
CA SER A 152 -19.71 -23.82 10.27
C SER A 152 -21.20 -23.59 9.96
N LEU A 153 -21.52 -22.79 8.96
CA LEU A 153 -22.91 -22.46 8.63
C LEU A 153 -23.70 -23.69 8.14
N PRO A 154 -25.00 -23.78 8.48
CA PRO A 154 -25.89 -24.74 7.86
C PRO A 154 -25.91 -24.57 6.32
N PRO A 155 -26.16 -25.63 5.54
CA PRO A 155 -26.12 -25.57 4.08
C PRO A 155 -27.00 -24.47 3.46
N ASP A 156 -28.21 -24.27 3.98
CA ASP A 156 -29.12 -23.23 3.49
C ASP A 156 -28.65 -21.82 3.80
N ALA A 157 -27.96 -21.62 4.93
CA ALA A 157 -27.36 -20.33 5.27
C ALA A 157 -26.12 -20.07 4.41
N SER A 158 -25.27 -21.08 4.19
CA SER A 158 -24.09 -20.99 3.33
C SER A 158 -24.46 -20.60 1.89
N ARG A 159 -25.55 -21.15 1.34
CA ARG A 159 -26.04 -20.80 -0.02
C ARG A 159 -26.52 -19.35 -0.19
N ARG A 160 -26.79 -18.64 0.91
CA ARG A 160 -27.18 -17.21 0.87
C ARG A 160 -25.98 -16.28 0.79
N ILE A 161 -24.76 -16.81 0.90
CA ILE A 161 -23.51 -16.06 0.80
C ILE A 161 -22.84 -16.48 -0.51
N SER A 162 -22.50 -15.50 -1.34
CA SER A 162 -21.85 -15.75 -2.62
C SER A 162 -20.37 -16.07 -2.44
N ALA A 163 -19.82 -16.87 -3.36
CA ALA A 163 -18.38 -17.15 -3.41
C ALA A 163 -17.56 -15.85 -3.53
N GLY A 164 -18.05 -14.86 -4.29
CA GLY A 164 -17.36 -13.57 -4.44
C GLY A 164 -17.26 -12.75 -3.15
N GLU A 165 -18.21 -12.87 -2.22
CA GLU A 165 -18.11 -12.25 -0.89
C GLU A 165 -17.03 -12.93 -0.04
N MET A 166 -16.94 -14.26 -0.09
CA MET A 166 -15.90 -15.01 0.61
C MET A 166 -14.50 -14.69 0.09
N ASP A 167 -14.35 -14.51 -1.23
CA ASP A 167 -13.08 -14.14 -1.85
C ASP A 167 -12.60 -12.76 -1.36
N ARG A 168 -13.52 -11.78 -1.28
CA ARG A 168 -13.20 -10.43 -0.78
C ARG A 168 -12.76 -10.43 0.67
N VAL A 169 -13.44 -11.20 1.54
CA VAL A 169 -13.04 -11.34 2.95
C VAL A 169 -11.66 -12.00 3.04
N SER A 170 -11.40 -13.02 2.23
CA SER A 170 -10.12 -13.73 2.22
C SER A 170 -8.97 -12.83 1.74
N GLN A 171 -9.20 -12.02 0.70
CA GLN A 171 -8.24 -11.02 0.21
C GLN A 171 -7.94 -9.97 1.28
N LEU A 172 -8.98 -9.41 1.93
CA LEU A 172 -8.81 -8.46 3.03
C LEU A 172 -7.98 -9.06 4.18
N ALA A 173 -8.29 -10.28 4.58
CA ALA A 173 -7.56 -10.98 5.64
C ALA A 173 -6.08 -11.18 5.28
N SER A 174 -5.81 -11.62 4.06
CA SER A 174 -4.46 -11.81 3.55
C SER A 174 -3.68 -10.50 3.54
N HIS A 175 -4.29 -9.41 3.09
CA HIS A 175 -3.66 -8.09 3.05
C HIS A 175 -3.37 -7.55 4.45
N ALA A 176 -4.33 -7.65 5.37
CA ALA A 176 -4.17 -7.22 6.75
C ALA A 176 -3.09 -8.04 7.49
N LEU A 177 -3.01 -9.35 7.22
CA LEU A 177 -1.96 -10.20 7.77
C LEU A 177 -0.58 -9.83 7.23
N TRP A 178 -0.49 -9.60 5.92
CA TRP A 178 0.76 -9.19 5.28
C TRP A 178 1.28 -7.87 5.84
N ALA A 179 0.43 -6.84 5.86
CA ALA A 179 0.79 -5.49 6.30
C ALA A 179 0.91 -5.35 7.82
N SER A 180 0.55 -6.36 8.61
CA SER A 180 0.76 -6.35 10.06
C SER A 180 2.06 -7.03 10.47
N THR A 181 2.26 -8.28 10.05
CA THR A 181 3.33 -9.15 10.61
C THR A 181 4.03 -10.04 9.59
N ALA A 182 3.38 -10.44 8.48
CA ALA A 182 4.00 -11.41 7.58
C ALA A 182 5.21 -10.82 6.84
N ASP A 183 5.13 -9.56 6.42
CA ASP A 183 6.25 -8.83 5.82
C ASP A 183 7.45 -8.68 6.78
N LEU A 184 7.19 -8.49 8.09
CA LEU A 184 8.22 -8.45 9.12
C LEU A 184 8.91 -9.80 9.27
N HIS A 185 8.15 -10.90 9.22
CA HIS A 185 8.72 -12.24 9.28
C HIS A 185 9.59 -12.57 8.07
N GLU A 186 9.16 -12.16 6.87
CA GLU A 186 9.95 -12.31 5.65
C GLU A 186 11.28 -11.54 5.75
N ARG A 187 11.26 -10.35 6.36
CA ARG A 187 12.46 -9.52 6.61
C ARG A 187 13.30 -9.96 7.82
N GLY A 188 12.86 -10.97 8.58
CA GLY A 188 13.55 -11.44 9.78
C GLY A 188 13.36 -10.55 11.02
N GLU A 189 12.42 -9.62 11.00
CA GLU A 189 12.12 -8.65 12.08
C GLU A 189 11.21 -9.25 13.18
N TYR A 190 11.52 -10.47 13.63
CA TYR A 190 10.67 -11.25 14.55
C TYR A 190 10.39 -10.56 15.89
N ALA A 191 11.36 -9.80 16.40
CA ALA A 191 11.20 -9.07 17.66
C ALA A 191 10.12 -7.97 17.53
N TYR A 192 10.09 -7.28 16.39
CA TYR A 192 9.11 -6.23 16.14
C TYR A 192 7.72 -6.83 15.86
N ALA A 193 7.64 -7.93 15.11
CA ALA A 193 6.39 -8.67 14.93
C ALA A 193 5.76 -9.10 16.27
N LYS A 194 6.57 -9.52 17.26
CA LYS A 194 6.08 -9.81 18.62
C LYS A 194 5.49 -8.58 19.31
N GLN A 195 6.09 -7.40 19.13
CA GLN A 195 5.55 -6.15 19.68
C GLN A 195 4.20 -5.80 19.05
N VAL A 196 4.06 -5.97 17.74
CA VAL A 196 2.78 -5.79 17.02
C VAL A 196 1.69 -6.68 17.62
N VAL A 197 1.98 -7.97 17.80
CA VAL A 197 1.03 -8.93 18.39
C VAL A 197 0.66 -8.57 19.83
N ALA A 198 1.65 -8.20 20.65
CA ALA A 198 1.41 -7.78 22.03
C ALA A 198 0.54 -6.52 22.10
N ARG A 199 0.84 -5.53 21.27
CA ARG A 199 0.07 -4.29 21.20
C ARG A 199 -1.36 -4.52 20.72
N ALA A 200 -1.56 -5.41 19.74
CA ALA A 200 -2.89 -5.79 19.30
C ALA A 200 -3.73 -6.44 20.42
N ALA A 201 -3.11 -7.24 21.29
CA ALA A 201 -3.77 -7.83 22.44
C ALA A 201 -4.16 -6.76 23.48
N GLU A 202 -3.29 -5.78 23.74
CA GLU A 202 -3.62 -4.64 24.62
C GLU A 202 -4.82 -3.83 24.10
N LEU A 203 -4.85 -3.55 22.79
CA LEU A 203 -5.96 -2.83 22.15
C LEU A 203 -7.28 -3.60 22.29
N ALA A 204 -7.25 -4.93 22.14
CA ALA A 204 -8.45 -5.76 22.34
C ALA A 204 -8.92 -5.74 23.79
N ALA A 205 -8.01 -5.85 24.76
CA ALA A 205 -8.36 -5.81 26.19
C ALA A 205 -8.92 -4.45 26.63
N GLY A 206 -8.46 -3.35 26.02
CA GLY A 206 -8.94 -2.00 26.30
C GLY A 206 -10.37 -1.72 25.81
N GLU A 207 -10.85 -2.42 24.78
CA GLU A 207 -12.23 -2.30 24.28
C GLU A 207 -13.24 -3.13 25.08
N GLU A 208 -12.78 -4.12 25.84
CA GLU A 208 -13.59 -4.96 26.72
C GLU A 208 -13.74 -4.37 28.13
N ALA A 209 -13.06 -3.25 28.42
CA ALA A 209 -13.22 -2.51 29.68
C ALA A 209 -14.48 -1.61 29.64
N PRO A 210 -15.34 -1.67 30.67
CA PRO A 210 -16.65 -0.99 30.69
C PRO A 210 -16.57 0.54 30.77
#